data_AF-A0A920NPL6-F1
#
_entry.id   AF-A0A920NPL6-F1
#
_cell.length_a   1.000
_cell.length_b   1.000
_cell.length_c   1.000
_cell.angle_alpha   90.00
_cell.angle_beta   90.00
_cell.angle_gamma   90.00
#
_symmetry.space_group_name_H-M   'P 1'
#
loop_
_entity.id
_entity.type
_entity.pdbx_description
1 polymer ?
#
loop_
_entity_poly.entity_id
_entity_poly.type
_entity_poly.pdbx_seq_one_letter_code
_entity_poly.pdbx_strand_id
1 'polypeptide(L)'
;MKAGLVEIADIFVINKSDREGQIILGKTLSSMINAIDNDSKPDAPVFNTIASDGRGKDKFFDGVFDQLDKFDRCGLLVQKKKERYRNRVKKLIQEQLLGEFWTEDRLRKLEDVTKSLDTITESPIVSQMIY
;
A
#
# COMPACT_ATOMS: atom_id res chain seq x y z
N MET A 1 12.65 0.51 -8.71
CA MET A 1 11.37 0.75 -7.99
C MET A 1 10.53 -0.50 -8.09
N LYS A 2 9.74 -0.85 -7.06
CA LYS A 2 8.82 -2.00 -7.12
C LYS A 2 7.51 -1.55 -7.77
N ALA A 3 7.03 -2.28 -8.78
CA ALA A 3 5.68 -2.15 -9.30
C ALA A 3 4.69 -2.28 -8.11
N GLY A 4 3.70 -1.41 -8.01
CA GLY A 4 2.79 -1.31 -6.86
C GLY A 4 3.06 -0.13 -5.92
N LEU A 5 4.31 0.33 -5.72
CA LEU A 5 4.55 1.54 -4.89
C LEU A 5 4.17 2.82 -5.63
N VAL A 6 4.33 2.83 -6.96
CA VAL A 6 4.03 4.00 -7.79
C VAL A 6 2.51 4.21 -7.88
N GLU A 7 1.74 3.12 -7.92
CA GLU A 7 0.27 3.13 -8.06
C GLU A 7 -0.46 3.71 -6.84
N ILE A 8 0.08 3.48 -5.63
CA ILE A 8 -0.57 3.91 -4.39
C ILE A 8 -0.15 5.29 -3.92
N ALA A 9 0.94 5.83 -4.45
CA ALA A 9 1.51 7.09 -3.98
C ALA A 9 0.62 8.28 -4.37
N ASP A 10 0.52 9.23 -3.45
CA ASP A 10 -0.18 10.50 -3.66
C ASP A 10 0.80 11.63 -4.03
N ILE A 11 2.06 11.51 -3.60
CA ILE A 11 3.16 12.45 -3.83
C ILE A 11 4.46 11.64 -3.88
N PHE A 12 5.39 12.06 -4.73
CA PHE A 12 6.74 11.51 -4.77
C PHE A 12 7.79 12.54 -4.34
N VAL A 13 8.78 12.06 -3.60
CA VAL A 13 9.94 12.86 -3.21
C VAL A 13 11.21 12.11 -3.58
N ILE A 14 12.01 12.69 -4.47
CA ILE A 14 13.35 12.23 -4.78
C ILE A 14 14.30 12.95 -3.83
N ASN A 15 14.81 12.23 -2.84
CA ASN A 15 15.74 12.78 -1.86
C ASN A 15 17.20 12.62 -2.31
N LYS A 16 18.10 13.40 -1.69
CA LYS A 16 19.53 13.49 -2.03
C LYS A 16 19.76 13.95 -3.47
N SER A 17 19.02 14.97 -3.87
CA SER A 17 19.03 15.55 -5.23
C SER A 17 20.34 16.16 -5.71
N ASP A 18 21.33 16.22 -4.82
CA ASP A 18 22.73 16.51 -5.09
C ASP A 18 23.49 15.37 -5.77
N ARG A 19 22.99 14.13 -5.73
CA ARG A 19 23.72 12.95 -6.21
C ARG A 19 23.62 12.74 -7.72
N GLU A 20 24.64 12.12 -8.28
CA GLU A 20 24.62 11.64 -9.66
C GLU A 20 23.46 10.64 -9.88
N GLY A 21 22.89 10.65 -11.09
CA GLY A 21 21.77 9.78 -11.47
C GLY A 21 20.37 10.31 -11.12
N GLN A 22 20.25 11.44 -10.43
CA GLN A 22 18.96 12.09 -10.12
C GLN A 22 18.12 12.40 -11.35
N ILE A 23 18.75 12.89 -12.42
CA ILE A 23 18.07 13.21 -13.68
C ILE A 23 17.46 11.95 -14.30
N ILE A 24 18.20 10.84 -14.28
CA ILE A 24 17.73 9.55 -14.82
C ILE A 24 16.57 9.04 -13.98
N LEU A 25 16.73 9.06 -12.64
CA LEU A 25 15.70 8.62 -11.70
C LEU A 25 14.41 9.44 -11.87
N GLY A 26 14.53 10.77 -12.00
CA GLY A 26 13.39 11.65 -12.25
C GLY A 26 12.67 11.33 -13.55
N LYS A 27 13.42 11.14 -14.65
CA LYS A 27 12.83 10.74 -15.94
C LYS A 27 12.11 9.40 -15.85
N THR A 28 12.75 8.39 -15.25
CA THR A 28 12.15 7.06 -15.06
C THR A 28 10.87 7.15 -14.22
N LEU A 29 10.88 7.94 -13.15
CA LEU A 29 9.72 8.14 -12.30
C LEU A 29 8.58 8.81 -13.08
N SER A 30 8.86 9.89 -13.81
CA SER A 30 7.86 10.59 -14.63
C SER A 30 7.26 9.66 -15.69
N SER A 31 8.07 8.83 -16.34
CA SER A 31 7.54 7.82 -17.28
C SER A 31 6.61 6.81 -16.61
N MET A 32 6.92 6.39 -15.37
CA MET A 32 6.07 5.47 -14.62
C MET A 32 4.76 6.12 -14.17
N ILE A 33 4.80 7.38 -13.73
CA ILE A 33 3.59 8.13 -13.34
C ILE A 33 2.68 8.33 -14.55
N ASN A 34 3.22 8.77 -15.68
CA ASN A 34 2.44 9.01 -16.90
C ASN A 34 1.86 7.72 -17.50
N ALA A 35 2.45 6.56 -17.20
CA ALA A 35 1.91 5.27 -17.63
C ALA A 35 0.72 4.80 -16.78
N ILE A 36 0.52 5.39 -15.60
CA ILE A 36 -0.64 5.12 -14.74
C ILE A 36 -1.73 6.08 -15.17
N ASP A 37 -2.67 5.57 -15.96
CA ASP A 37 -3.85 6.33 -16.36
C ASP A 37 -4.84 6.38 -15.19
N ASN A 38 -5.14 7.57 -14.68
CA ASN A 38 -6.06 7.74 -13.55
C ASN A 38 -6.89 9.02 -13.65
N ASP A 39 -7.84 9.03 -14.58
CA ASP A 39 -8.82 10.12 -14.76
C ASP A 39 -9.57 10.52 -13.47
N SER A 40 -9.59 9.65 -12.46
CA SER A 40 -10.33 9.88 -11.22
C SER A 40 -9.53 10.54 -10.09
N LYS A 41 -8.22 10.72 -10.26
CA LYS A 41 -7.31 11.21 -9.21
C LYS A 41 -6.33 12.24 -9.77
N PRO A 42 -6.10 13.38 -9.08
CA PRO A 42 -5.04 14.30 -9.45
C PRO A 42 -3.67 13.61 -9.52
N ASP A 43 -2.90 13.96 -10.56
CA ASP A 43 -1.54 13.45 -10.75
C ASP A 43 -0.67 13.63 -9.50
N ALA A 44 0.17 12.64 -9.22
CA ALA A 44 1.09 12.68 -8.10
C ALA A 44 2.30 13.59 -8.42
N PRO A 45 2.46 14.74 -7.74
CA PRO A 45 3.59 15.63 -7.99
C PRO A 45 4.91 14.98 -7.53
N VAL A 46 6.01 15.37 -8.18
CA VAL A 46 7.37 14.91 -7.87
C VAL A 46 8.20 16.09 -7.36
N PHE A 47 8.78 15.94 -6.17
CA PHE A 47 9.64 16.95 -5.55
C PHE A 47 11.08 16.45 -5.42
N ASN A 48 12.05 17.34 -5.65
CA ASN A 48 13.46 17.07 -5.43
C ASN A 48 13.90 17.72 -4.11
N THR A 49 14.52 16.95 -3.23
CA THR A 49 14.94 17.41 -1.89
C THR A 49 16.34 16.96 -1.55
N ILE A 50 16.99 17.72 -0.66
CA ILE A 50 18.26 17.34 -0.03
C ILE A 50 18.06 17.50 1.46
N ALA A 51 17.56 16.42 2.09
CA ALA A 51 17.12 16.45 3.47
C ALA A 51 18.25 16.83 4.46
N SER A 52 19.50 16.47 4.17
CA SER A 52 20.65 16.83 5.02
C SER A 52 20.85 18.34 5.17
N ASP A 53 20.46 19.10 4.13
CA ASP A 53 20.72 20.54 4.03
C ASP A 53 19.40 21.34 4.10
N GLY A 54 18.28 20.65 4.30
CA GLY A 54 16.92 21.24 4.28
C GLY A 54 16.46 21.79 2.93
N ARG A 55 17.21 21.58 1.83
CA ARG A 55 16.84 22.14 0.52
C ARG A 55 15.63 21.43 -0.08
N GLY A 56 14.71 22.21 -0.65
CA GLY A 56 13.49 21.71 -1.28
C GLY A 56 12.35 21.41 -0.30
N LYS A 57 12.56 21.54 1.01
CA LYS A 57 11.54 21.27 2.04
C LYS A 57 10.31 22.18 1.92
N ASP A 58 10.52 23.46 1.64
CA ASP A 58 9.42 24.44 1.60
C ASP A 58 8.51 24.16 0.39
N LYS A 59 9.12 23.96 -0.79
CA LYS A 59 8.37 23.55 -2.00
C LYS A 59 7.62 22.23 -1.82
N PHE A 60 8.23 21.26 -1.14
CA PHE A 60 7.57 20.00 -0.84
C PHE A 60 6.38 20.23 0.11
N PHE A 61 6.57 21.02 1.16
CA PHE A 61 5.52 21.33 2.13
C PHE A 61 4.34 22.04 1.47
N ASP A 62 4.59 23.10 0.70
CA ASP A 62 3.56 23.82 -0.06
C ASP A 62 2.83 22.86 -1.02
N GLY A 63 3.59 22.02 -1.72
CA GLY A 63 3.04 21.01 -2.63
C GLY A 63 2.16 19.95 -1.96
N VAL A 64 2.40 19.64 -0.68
CA VAL A 64 1.51 18.77 0.11
C VAL A 64 0.16 19.44 0.31
N PHE A 65 0.12 20.71 0.68
CA PHE A 65 -1.15 21.44 0.85
C PHE A 65 -1.90 21.58 -0.46
N ASP A 66 -1.21 21.95 -1.55
CA ASP A 66 -1.80 22.02 -2.88
C ASP A 66 -2.45 20.69 -3.30
N GLN A 67 -1.79 19.57 -3.00
CA GLN A 67 -2.31 18.25 -3.31
C GLN A 67 -3.51 17.86 -2.43
N LEU A 68 -3.49 18.24 -1.14
CA LEU A 68 -4.62 18.04 -0.24
C LEU A 68 -5.84 18.83 -0.72
N ASP A 69 -5.66 20.08 -1.12
CA ASP A 69 -6.73 20.93 -1.66
C ASP A 69 -7.34 20.34 -2.93
N LYS A 70 -6.52 19.81 -3.84
CA LYS A 70 -7.02 19.09 -5.03
C LYS A 70 -7.83 17.87 -4.64
N PHE A 71 -7.36 17.07 -3.68
CA PHE A 71 -8.11 15.90 -3.21
C PHE A 71 -9.41 16.26 -2.50
N ASP A 72 -9.46 17.39 -1.79
CA ASP A 72 -10.67 17.85 -1.12
C ASP A 72 -11.73 18.31 -2.14
N ARG A 73 -11.31 19.08 -3.15
CA ARG A 73 -12.21 19.53 -4.24
C ARG A 73 -12.84 18.38 -5.01
N CYS A 74 -12.12 17.27 -5.19
CA CYS A 74 -12.63 16.06 -5.82
C CYS A 74 -13.38 15.12 -4.84
N GLY A 75 -13.52 15.48 -3.56
CA GLY A 75 -14.16 14.65 -2.53
C GLY A 75 -13.38 13.39 -2.14
N LEU A 76 -12.15 13.24 -2.63
CA LEU A 76 -11.33 12.04 -2.51
C LEU A 76 -10.88 11.81 -1.06
N LEU A 77 -10.67 12.87 -0.28
CA LEU A 77 -10.31 12.77 1.14
C LEU A 77 -11.39 12.06 1.95
N VAL A 78 -12.66 12.42 1.73
CA VAL A 78 -13.81 11.81 2.41
C VAL A 78 -13.95 10.34 1.99
N GLN A 79 -13.80 10.04 0.70
CA GLN A 79 -13.83 8.67 0.18
C GLN A 79 -12.73 7.81 0.83
N LYS A 80 -11.48 8.25 0.79
CA LYS A 80 -10.34 7.57 1.43
C LYS A 80 -10.54 7.39 2.94
N LYS A 81 -11.15 8.36 3.62
CA LYS A 81 -11.46 8.26 5.06
C LYS A 81 -12.51 7.16 5.33
N LYS A 82 -13.59 7.12 4.54
CA LYS A 82 -14.63 6.09 4.65
C LYS A 82 -14.06 4.69 4.37
N GLU A 83 -13.23 4.56 3.34
CA GLU A 83 -12.60 3.29 2.98
C GLU A 83 -11.66 2.79 4.08
N ARG A 84 -10.77 3.66 4.60
CA ARG A 84 -9.90 3.31 5.73
C ARG A 84 -10.69 2.86 6.96
N TYR A 85 -11.80 3.54 7.26
CA TYR A 85 -12.66 3.15 8.37
C TYR A 85 -13.31 1.77 8.14
N ARG A 86 -13.86 1.51 6.96
CA ARG A 86 -14.41 0.19 6.59
C ARG A 86 -13.36 -0.91 6.72
N ASN A 87 -12.15 -0.68 6.20
CA ASN A 87 -11.05 -1.65 6.29
C ASN A 87 -10.63 -1.89 7.74
N ARG A 88 -10.64 -0.84 8.58
CA ARG A 88 -10.35 -0.98 10.01
C ARG A 88 -11.40 -1.82 10.74
N VAL A 89 -12.68 -1.57 10.48
CA VAL A 89 -13.79 -2.35 11.06
C VAL A 89 -13.70 -3.81 10.62
N LYS A 90 -13.53 -4.07 9.32
CA LYS A 90 -13.36 -5.42 8.78
C LYS A 90 -12.18 -6.14 9.45
N LYS A 91 -11.05 -5.47 9.59
CA LYS A 91 -9.84 -6.02 10.23
C LYS A 91 -10.10 -6.37 11.69
N LEU A 92 -10.78 -5.50 12.45
CA LEU A 92 -11.14 -5.77 13.85
C LEU A 92 -12.03 -7.01 13.98
N ILE A 93 -13.08 -7.09 13.16
CA ILE A 93 -13.99 -8.24 13.14
C ILE A 93 -13.21 -9.51 12.80
N GLN A 94 -12.36 -9.46 11.78
CA GLN A 94 -11.54 -10.60 11.37
C GLN A 94 -10.56 -11.03 12.48
N GLU A 95 -9.88 -10.08 13.13
CA GLU A 95 -8.98 -10.35 14.26
C GLU A 95 -9.72 -11.01 15.42
N GLN A 96 -10.89 -10.50 15.78
CA GLN A 96 -11.72 -11.08 16.84
C GLN A 96 -12.19 -12.50 16.47
N LEU A 97 -12.79 -12.67 15.29
CA LEU A 97 -13.30 -13.96 14.85
C LEU A 97 -12.18 -15.00 14.73
N LEU A 98 -11.01 -14.62 14.22
CA LEU A 98 -9.87 -15.53 14.14
C LEU A 98 -9.34 -15.88 15.54
N GLY A 99 -9.32 -14.92 16.47
CA GLY A 99 -8.93 -15.17 17.86
C GLY A 99 -9.88 -16.13 18.59
N GLU A 100 -11.19 -15.96 18.41
CA GLU A 100 -12.20 -16.87 18.95
C GLU A 100 -12.19 -18.22 18.22
N PHE A 101 -11.88 -18.22 16.93
CA PHE A 101 -11.87 -19.43 16.12
C PHE A 101 -10.69 -20.34 16.47
N TRP A 102 -9.47 -19.80 16.56
CA TRP A 102 -8.25 -20.56 16.81
C TRP A 102 -8.04 -20.84 18.29
N THR A 103 -8.86 -21.72 18.86
CA THR A 103 -8.60 -22.30 20.18
C THR A 103 -7.46 -23.31 20.12
N GLU A 104 -6.86 -23.63 21.27
CA GLU A 104 -5.80 -24.65 21.35
C GLU A 104 -6.25 -26.00 20.77
N ASP A 105 -7.50 -26.40 20.99
CA ASP A 105 -8.03 -27.65 20.45
C ASP A 105 -8.17 -27.61 18.92
N ARG A 106 -8.61 -26.48 18.33
CA ARG A 106 -8.71 -26.35 16.88
C ARG A 106 -7.34 -26.24 16.22
N LEU A 107 -6.37 -25.61 16.89
CA LEU A 107 -4.97 -25.58 16.44
C LEU A 107 -4.36 -26.97 16.48
N ARG A 108 -4.53 -27.74 17.56
CA ARG A 108 -4.10 -29.15 17.63
C ARG A 108 -4.73 -29.99 16.52
N LYS A 109 -6.03 -29.82 16.26
CA LYS A 109 -6.70 -30.56 15.17
C LYS A 109 -6.22 -30.14 13.78
N LEU A 110 -5.89 -28.87 13.58
CA LEU A 110 -5.25 -28.41 12.35
C LEU A 110 -3.87 -29.08 12.19
N GLU A 111 -3.04 -29.07 13.23
CA GLU A 111 -1.74 -29.74 13.21
C GLU A 111 -1.87 -31.23 12.90
N ASP A 112 -2.82 -31.92 13.53
CA ASP A 112 -3.07 -33.35 13.30
C ASP A 112 -3.49 -33.67 11.85
N VAL A 113 -4.33 -32.83 11.25
CA VAL A 113 -4.77 -33.00 9.85
C VAL A 113 -3.65 -32.61 8.86
N THR A 114 -2.78 -31.68 9.23
CA THR A 114 -1.68 -31.21 8.36
C THR A 114 -0.41 -32.03 8.49
N LYS A 115 -0.27 -32.88 9.52
CA LYS A 115 0.85 -33.83 9.70
C LYS A 115 1.05 -34.77 8.51
N SER A 116 0.02 -35.08 7.73
CA SER A 116 0.11 -35.96 6.56
C SER A 116 0.41 -35.22 5.24
N LEU A 117 0.52 -33.88 5.25
CA LEU A 117 0.72 -33.07 4.04
C LEU A 117 2.18 -33.02 3.55
N ASP A 118 3.07 -33.89 4.07
CA ASP A 118 4.45 -34.06 3.58
C ASP A 118 4.54 -34.53 2.12
N THR A 119 3.41 -34.91 1.51
CA THR A 119 3.30 -35.17 0.06
C THR A 119 2.33 -34.16 -0.57
N ILE A 120 2.86 -33.26 -1.39
CA ILE A 120 2.14 -32.17 -2.10
C ILE A 120 1.27 -32.72 -3.25
N THR A 121 0.76 -33.94 -3.12
CA THR A 121 0.00 -34.65 -4.17
C THR A 121 -1.51 -34.47 -4.05
N GLU A 122 -2.03 -34.01 -2.92
CA GLU A 122 -3.46 -33.78 -2.74
C GLU A 122 -3.81 -32.29 -2.69
N SER A 123 -4.92 -31.94 -3.34
CA SER A 123 -5.44 -30.56 -3.36
C SER A 123 -5.86 -30.13 -1.95
N PRO A 124 -5.43 -28.94 -1.46
CA PRO A 124 -5.75 -28.45 -0.11
C PRO A 124 -7.25 -28.36 0.21
N ILE A 125 -8.09 -28.33 -0.81
CA ILE A 125 -9.56 -28.25 -0.68
C ILE A 125 -10.16 -29.63 -0.32
N VAL A 126 -9.54 -30.73 -0.74
CA VAL A 126 -10.06 -32.09 -0.50
C VAL A 126 -9.88 -32.49 0.97
N SER A 127 -8.81 -32.03 1.63
CA SER A 127 -8.59 -32.25 3.07
C SER A 127 -9.58 -31.50 3.97
N GLN A 128 -10.36 -30.55 3.43
CA GLN A 128 -11.38 -29.81 4.20
C GLN A 128 -12.74 -30.52 4.30
N MET A 129 -13.02 -31.55 3.48
CA MET A 129 -14.34 -32.21 3.43
C MET A 129 -14.60 -33.27 4.52
N ILE A 130 -13.77 -33.35 5.57
CA ILE A 130 -13.94 -34.34 6.68
C ILE A 130 -14.66 -33.72 7.90
N TYR A 131 -15.46 -32.67 7.72
CA TYR A 131 -16.36 -32.14 8.74
C TYR A 131 -17.79 -32.00 8.23
#